data_AF-A0A2E5BR07-F1
#
_entry.id   AF-A0A2E5BR07-F1
#
_cell.length_a   1.000
_cell.length_b   1.000
_cell.length_c   1.000
_cell.angle_alpha   90.00
_cell.angle_beta   90.00
_cell.angle_gamma   90.00
#
_symmetry.space_group_name_H-M   'P 1'
#
loop_
_entity.id
_entity.type
_entity.pdbx_description
1 polymer ?
#
loop_
_entity_poly.entity_id
_entity_poly.type
_entity_poly.pdbx_seq_one_letter_code
_entity_poly.pdbx_strand_id
1 'polypeptide(L)'
;MSFADTVAGTELQSEVCIRQRIIDAALILAIREQAIPTPENLSVRTGISEEQITDIYPGLDELAADIRVVATERYKVLEDAMPEDADLDTMLVTLVDLRSSYYEAVGELRQLGDAGEGFLPSLVKAKAVREGKYRGRLMECFSTHFGTRTQFVVPKIELLTSWETWRHLRSVQCLTKDQSSALVCTLLRDVTAAV
;
A
#
# COMPACT_ATOMS: atom_id res chain seq x y z
N MET A 1 -34.37 -2.30 23.21
CA MET A 1 -32.97 -2.77 23.15
C MET A 1 -32.82 -3.87 24.19
N SER A 2 -32.45 -5.08 23.75
CA SER A 2 -32.32 -6.25 24.62
C SER A 2 -30.95 -6.23 25.34
N PHE A 3 -30.86 -6.79 26.54
CA PHE A 3 -29.59 -6.96 27.26
C PHE A 3 -28.55 -7.77 26.45
N ALA A 4 -29.03 -8.68 25.59
CA ALA A 4 -28.18 -9.44 24.67
C ALA A 4 -27.52 -8.57 23.59
N ASP A 5 -28.21 -7.52 23.10
CA ASP A 5 -27.67 -6.59 22.11
C ASP A 5 -26.54 -5.73 22.72
N THR A 6 -26.65 -5.41 24.01
CA THR A 6 -25.66 -4.62 24.75
C THR A 6 -24.39 -5.42 25.08
N VAL A 7 -24.52 -6.70 25.44
CA VAL A 7 -23.37 -7.59 25.73
C VAL A 7 -22.61 -7.94 24.45
N ALA A 8 -23.33 -8.32 23.38
CA ALA A 8 -22.72 -8.58 22.07
C ALA A 8 -21.99 -7.34 21.51
N GLY A 9 -22.57 -6.13 21.70
CA GLY A 9 -21.91 -4.88 21.32
C GLY A 9 -20.64 -4.58 22.12
N THR A 10 -20.56 -5.03 23.38
CA THR A 10 -19.40 -4.80 24.25
C THR A 10 -18.28 -5.81 23.97
N GLU A 11 -18.63 -7.07 23.67
CA GLU A 11 -17.67 -8.11 23.25
C GLU A 11 -17.07 -7.84 21.87
N LEU A 12 -17.88 -7.37 20.92
CA LEU A 12 -17.37 -6.94 19.61
C LEU A 12 -16.42 -5.73 19.73
N GLN A 13 -16.74 -4.78 20.62
CA GLN A 13 -15.86 -3.64 20.88
C GLN A 13 -14.55 -4.03 21.57
N SER A 14 -14.57 -5.06 22.44
CA SER A 14 -13.36 -5.54 23.10
C SER A 14 -12.47 -6.31 22.12
N GLU A 15 -13.03 -7.13 21.24
CA GLU A 15 -12.27 -7.85 20.21
C GLU A 15 -11.63 -6.88 19.20
N VAL A 16 -12.36 -5.87 18.72
CA VAL A 16 -11.81 -4.84 17.81
C VAL A 16 -10.64 -4.09 18.47
N CYS A 17 -10.76 -3.74 19.75
CA CYS A 17 -9.68 -3.11 20.50
C CYS A 17 -8.44 -4.03 20.63
N ILE A 18 -8.67 -5.34 20.82
CA ILE A 18 -7.59 -6.33 20.93
C ILE A 18 -6.88 -6.50 19.59
N ARG A 19 -7.62 -6.68 18.49
CA ARG A 19 -7.06 -6.79 17.13
C ARG A 19 -6.20 -5.57 16.79
N GLN A 20 -6.68 -4.37 17.08
CA GLN A 20 -5.92 -3.14 16.81
C GLN A 20 -4.60 -3.09 17.58
N ARG A 21 -4.60 -3.48 18.86
CA ARG A 21 -3.36 -3.55 19.67
C ARG A 21 -2.35 -4.55 19.11
N ILE A 22 -2.82 -5.70 18.63
CA ILE A 22 -1.97 -6.70 18.00
C ILE A 22 -1.37 -6.16 16.70
N ILE A 23 -2.19 -5.52 15.85
CA ILE A 23 -1.75 -4.91 14.59
C ILE A 23 -0.70 -3.82 14.84
N ASP A 24 -0.94 -2.93 15.80
CA ASP A 24 0.00 -1.85 16.14
C ASP A 24 1.34 -2.41 16.64
N ALA A 25 1.30 -3.44 17.48
CA ALA A 25 2.51 -4.12 17.96
C ALA A 25 3.25 -4.84 16.84
N ALA A 26 2.52 -5.52 15.94
CA ALA A 26 3.09 -6.21 14.78
C ALA A 26 3.77 -5.23 13.82
N LEU A 27 3.16 -4.07 13.56
CA LEU A 27 3.77 -3.01 12.76
C LEU A 27 5.06 -2.47 13.37
N ILE A 28 5.08 -2.26 14.70
CA ILE A 28 6.30 -1.83 15.41
C ILE A 28 7.42 -2.87 15.25
N LEU A 29 7.11 -4.16 15.51
CA LEU A 29 8.07 -5.25 15.36
C LEU A 29 8.63 -5.33 13.94
N ALA A 30 7.75 -5.30 12.94
CA ALA A 30 8.16 -5.51 11.56
C ALA A 30 8.90 -4.32 10.96
N ILE A 31 8.48 -3.09 11.28
CA ILE A 31 9.05 -1.87 10.69
C ILE A 31 10.27 -1.36 11.47
N ARG A 32 10.14 -1.22 12.80
CA ARG A 32 11.19 -0.60 13.61
C ARG A 32 12.28 -1.57 14.05
N GLU A 33 11.89 -2.81 14.28
CA GLU A 33 12.77 -3.83 14.88
C GLU A 33 13.18 -4.90 13.88
N GLN A 34 12.63 -4.86 12.66
CA GLN A 34 12.88 -5.83 11.60
C GLN A 34 12.66 -7.29 12.06
N ALA A 35 11.73 -7.47 12.99
CA ALA A 35 11.40 -8.75 13.60
C ALA A 35 10.08 -9.29 13.04
N ILE A 36 10.03 -10.60 12.79
CA ILE A 36 8.80 -11.28 12.40
C ILE A 36 7.85 -11.29 13.62
N PRO A 37 6.60 -10.83 13.48
CA PRO A 37 5.61 -10.94 14.55
C PRO A 37 5.35 -12.42 14.89
N THR A 38 5.49 -12.77 16.17
CA THR A 38 5.17 -14.10 16.70
C THR A 38 4.22 -13.95 17.89
N PRO A 39 3.42 -14.98 18.24
CA PRO A 39 2.57 -14.91 19.43
C PRO A 39 3.36 -14.52 20.69
N GLU A 40 4.56 -15.08 20.88
CA GLU A 40 5.47 -14.78 22.00
C GLU A 40 5.83 -13.29 22.08
N ASN A 41 6.37 -12.69 21.02
CA ASN A 41 6.83 -11.31 21.07
C ASN A 41 5.67 -10.29 21.06
N LEU A 42 4.52 -10.66 20.48
CA LEU A 42 3.29 -9.90 20.53
C LEU A 42 2.69 -9.94 21.94
N SER A 43 2.74 -11.09 22.62
CA SER A 43 2.31 -11.27 24.00
C SER A 43 3.04 -10.31 24.94
N VAL A 44 4.38 -10.27 24.84
CA VAL A 44 5.23 -9.38 25.65
C VAL A 44 4.88 -7.91 25.44
N ARG A 45 4.56 -7.51 24.19
CA ARG A 45 4.28 -6.11 23.86
C ARG A 45 2.88 -5.67 24.22
N THR A 46 1.92 -6.54 23.98
CA THR A 46 0.51 -6.19 24.10
C THR A 46 -0.06 -6.54 25.47
N GLY A 47 0.55 -7.48 26.20
CA GLY A 47 -0.02 -8.07 27.41
C GLY A 47 -1.21 -9.00 27.14
N ILE A 48 -1.45 -9.39 25.88
CA ILE A 48 -2.44 -10.39 25.48
C ILE A 48 -1.77 -11.77 25.54
N SER A 49 -2.46 -12.81 25.99
CA SER A 49 -1.86 -14.15 26.07
C SER A 49 -1.55 -14.71 24.66
N GLU A 50 -0.53 -15.57 24.57
CA GLU A 50 -0.16 -16.23 23.31
C GLU A 50 -1.30 -17.09 22.75
N GLU A 51 -2.06 -17.75 23.61
CA GLU A 51 -3.26 -18.53 23.26
C GLU A 51 -4.29 -17.63 22.58
N GLN A 52 -4.61 -16.49 23.19
CA GLN A 52 -5.59 -15.54 22.65
C GLN A 52 -5.10 -14.88 21.35
N ILE A 53 -3.80 -14.61 21.20
CA ILE A 53 -3.22 -14.13 19.94
C ILE A 53 -3.36 -15.19 18.84
N THR A 54 -3.08 -16.46 19.17
CA THR A 54 -3.17 -17.59 18.23
C THR A 54 -4.61 -17.86 17.81
N ASP A 55 -5.58 -17.72 18.73
CA ASP A 55 -7.01 -17.84 18.42
C ASP A 55 -7.49 -16.76 17.44
N ILE A 56 -6.99 -15.53 17.59
CA ILE A 56 -7.35 -14.40 16.71
C ILE A 56 -6.62 -14.50 15.36
N TYR A 57 -5.33 -14.85 15.39
CA TYR A 57 -4.46 -14.97 14.23
C TYR A 57 -3.77 -16.34 14.23
N PRO A 58 -4.41 -17.37 13.66
CA PRO A 58 -3.84 -18.72 13.57
C PRO A 58 -2.55 -18.77 12.75
N GLY A 59 -2.34 -17.78 11.88
CA GLY A 59 -1.18 -17.66 11.02
C GLY A 59 -0.80 -16.21 10.74
N LEU A 60 0.39 -16.06 10.16
CA LEU A 60 0.92 -14.76 9.77
C LEU A 60 0.16 -14.14 8.60
N ASP A 61 -0.50 -14.95 7.75
CA ASP A 61 -1.25 -14.45 6.59
C ASP A 61 -2.52 -13.70 7.02
N GLU A 62 -3.22 -14.19 8.04
CA GLU A 62 -4.39 -13.52 8.63
C GLU A 62 -4.00 -12.19 9.27
N LEU A 63 -2.90 -12.18 10.03
CA LEU A 63 -2.36 -10.94 10.60
C LEU A 63 -1.92 -9.96 9.51
N ALA A 64 -1.27 -10.46 8.45
CA ALA A 64 -0.85 -9.64 7.32
C ALA A 64 -2.04 -9.04 6.54
N ALA A 65 -3.15 -9.78 6.43
CA ALA A 65 -4.39 -9.30 5.85
C ALA A 65 -5.00 -8.16 6.68
N ASP A 66 -5.07 -8.28 8.00
CA ASP A 66 -5.62 -7.23 8.86
C ASP A 66 -4.70 -6.00 8.93
N ILE A 67 -3.37 -6.18 8.99
CA ILE A 67 -2.39 -5.08 8.84
C ILE A 67 -2.64 -4.34 7.53
N ARG A 68 -2.90 -5.06 6.43
CA ARG A 68 -3.19 -4.46 5.13
C ARG A 68 -4.46 -3.63 5.16
N VAL A 69 -5.54 -4.12 5.77
CA VAL A 69 -6.80 -3.37 5.87
C VAL A 69 -6.58 -2.04 6.59
N VAL A 70 -5.88 -2.07 7.73
CA VAL A 70 -5.55 -0.86 8.49
C VAL A 70 -4.67 0.08 7.68
N ALA A 71 -3.66 -0.43 6.99
CA ALA A 71 -2.78 0.38 6.16
C ALA A 71 -3.52 1.01 4.98
N THR A 72 -4.36 0.24 4.27
CA THR A 72 -5.16 0.76 3.16
C THR A 72 -6.07 1.88 3.63
N GLU A 73 -6.72 1.76 4.79
CA GLU A 73 -7.55 2.85 5.31
C GLU A 73 -6.71 4.07 5.71
N ARG A 74 -5.58 3.84 6.40
CA ARG A 74 -4.67 4.91 6.85
C ARG A 74 -4.10 5.73 5.69
N TYR A 75 -3.77 5.09 4.58
CA TYR A 75 -3.14 5.72 3.42
C TYR A 75 -4.10 5.94 2.25
N LYS A 76 -5.40 5.68 2.43
CA LYS A 76 -6.42 5.71 1.39
C LYS A 76 -6.39 6.99 0.56
N VAL A 77 -6.29 8.14 1.22
CA VAL A 77 -6.26 9.45 0.55
C VAL A 77 -5.07 9.55 -0.40
N LEU A 78 -3.88 9.14 0.04
CA LEU A 78 -2.67 9.16 -0.80
C LEU A 78 -2.70 8.10 -1.89
N GLU A 79 -3.21 6.90 -1.56
CA GLU A 79 -3.32 5.79 -2.51
C GLU A 79 -4.35 6.08 -3.61
N ASP A 80 -5.42 6.79 -3.27
CA ASP A 80 -6.53 7.09 -4.17
C ASP A 80 -6.38 8.41 -4.93
N ALA A 81 -5.44 9.26 -4.55
CA ALA A 81 -5.15 10.50 -5.24
C ALA A 81 -4.77 10.26 -6.71
N MET A 82 -5.39 11.03 -7.60
CA MET A 82 -5.12 11.09 -9.03
C MET A 82 -5.05 12.56 -9.46
N PRO A 83 -4.33 12.89 -10.55
CA PRO A 83 -4.37 14.24 -11.11
C PRO A 83 -5.79 14.64 -11.50
N GLU A 84 -6.12 15.92 -11.30
CA GLU A 84 -7.33 16.53 -11.88
C GLU A 84 -7.12 16.78 -13.38
N ASP A 85 -8.22 16.98 -14.11
CA ASP A 85 -8.19 17.28 -15.54
C ASP A 85 -7.43 18.58 -15.80
N ALA A 86 -6.30 18.48 -16.50
CA ALA A 86 -5.44 19.60 -16.86
C ALA A 86 -4.78 19.32 -18.23
N ASP A 87 -3.79 20.12 -18.64
CA ASP A 87 -2.94 19.73 -19.74
C ASP A 87 -2.08 18.51 -19.39
N LEU A 88 -1.67 17.76 -20.42
CA LEU A 88 -0.99 16.47 -20.23
C LEU A 88 0.30 16.60 -19.40
N ASP A 89 1.09 17.65 -19.59
CA ASP A 89 2.36 17.79 -18.88
C ASP A 89 2.11 18.00 -17.38
N THR A 90 1.17 18.89 -17.06
CA THR A 90 0.73 19.12 -15.68
C THR A 90 0.26 17.82 -15.03
N MET A 91 -0.59 17.04 -15.71
CA MET A 91 -1.10 15.78 -15.18
C MET A 91 0.02 14.75 -14.94
N LEU A 92 0.99 14.64 -15.83
CA LEU A 92 2.13 13.73 -15.66
C LEU A 92 2.99 14.14 -14.46
N VAL A 93 3.29 15.43 -14.31
CA VAL A 93 4.06 15.94 -13.17
C VAL A 93 3.32 15.71 -11.85
N THR A 94 2.02 16.03 -11.80
CA THR A 94 1.17 15.79 -10.63
C THR A 94 1.11 14.31 -10.30
N LEU A 95 0.99 13.43 -11.29
CA LEU A 95 0.98 11.99 -11.06
C LEU A 95 2.27 11.54 -10.36
N VAL A 96 3.44 11.99 -10.82
CA VAL A 96 4.72 11.65 -10.20
C VAL A 96 4.81 12.16 -8.76
N ASP A 97 4.34 13.38 -8.49
CA ASP A 97 4.34 13.93 -7.13
C ASP A 97 3.43 13.13 -6.19
N LEU A 98 2.21 12.82 -6.63
CA LEU A 98 1.26 12.01 -5.87
C LEU A 98 1.82 10.61 -5.57
N ARG A 99 2.36 9.94 -6.59
CA ARG A 99 2.92 8.58 -6.44
C ARG A 99 4.17 8.57 -5.58
N SER A 100 5.09 9.50 -5.77
CA SER A 100 6.28 9.60 -4.93
C SER A 100 5.93 9.87 -3.47
N SER A 101 4.99 10.79 -3.21
CA SER A 101 4.55 11.11 -1.86
C SER A 101 3.84 9.94 -1.19
N TYR A 102 3.01 9.19 -1.92
CA TYR A 102 2.45 7.94 -1.43
C TYR A 102 3.56 6.94 -1.08
N TYR A 103 4.53 6.69 -1.97
CA TYR A 103 5.57 5.69 -1.74
C TYR A 103 6.54 6.05 -0.63
N GLU A 104 6.88 7.33 -0.42
CA GLU A 104 7.66 7.75 0.75
C GLU A 104 6.88 7.53 2.05
N ALA A 105 5.55 7.71 2.03
CA ALA A 105 4.71 7.49 3.21
C ALA A 105 4.50 6.00 3.56
N VAL A 106 4.51 5.11 2.56
CA VAL A 106 4.25 3.67 2.74
C VAL A 106 5.48 2.78 2.56
N GLY A 107 6.66 3.37 2.35
CA GLY A 107 7.84 2.66 1.87
C GLY A 107 8.27 1.47 2.73
N GLU A 108 8.33 1.65 4.05
CA GLU A 108 8.71 0.58 4.98
C GLU A 108 7.72 -0.59 4.96
N LEU A 109 6.41 -0.29 4.95
CA LEU A 109 5.37 -1.31 4.87
C LEU A 109 5.38 -2.04 3.52
N ARG A 110 5.66 -1.32 2.43
CA ARG A 110 5.81 -1.93 1.10
C ARG A 110 7.00 -2.88 1.04
N GLN A 111 8.14 -2.50 1.60
CA GLN A 111 9.32 -3.37 1.66
C GLN A 111 9.04 -4.64 2.47
N LEU A 112 8.33 -4.53 3.59
CA LEU A 112 7.85 -5.70 4.33
C LEU A 112 6.92 -6.58 3.48
N GLY A 113 6.01 -5.95 2.75
CA GLY A 113 5.12 -6.62 1.81
C GLY A 113 5.88 -7.40 0.74
N ASP A 114 6.87 -6.77 0.10
CA ASP A 114 7.73 -7.38 -0.93
C ASP A 114 8.45 -8.63 -0.38
N ALA A 115 8.92 -8.57 0.87
CA ALA A 115 9.58 -9.71 1.52
C ALA A 115 8.60 -10.86 1.81
N GLY A 116 7.33 -10.55 2.06
CA GLY A 116 6.27 -11.52 2.36
C GLY A 116 5.55 -12.12 1.15
N GLU A 117 5.66 -11.52 -0.04
CA GLU A 117 4.93 -11.93 -1.25
C GLU A 117 5.14 -13.41 -1.62
N GLY A 118 6.30 -14.00 -1.28
CA GLY A 118 6.61 -15.40 -1.59
C GLY A 118 5.85 -16.44 -0.77
N PHE A 119 5.25 -16.06 0.36
CA PHE A 119 4.67 -17.01 1.31
C PHE A 119 3.40 -16.53 2.03
N LEU A 120 2.93 -15.30 1.74
CA LEU A 120 1.68 -14.73 2.28
C LEU A 120 0.68 -14.48 1.13
N PRO A 121 -0.21 -15.45 0.83
CA PRO A 121 -1.16 -15.36 -0.29
C PRO A 121 -2.07 -14.13 -0.22
N SER A 122 -2.46 -13.68 0.98
CA SER A 122 -3.25 -12.46 1.16
C SER A 122 -2.55 -11.24 0.57
N LEU A 123 -1.23 -11.17 0.69
CA LEU A 123 -0.45 -10.03 0.20
C LEU A 123 -0.41 -9.98 -1.33
N VAL A 124 -0.25 -11.14 -1.97
CA VAL A 124 -0.25 -11.30 -3.44
C VAL A 124 -1.59 -10.90 -4.02
N LYS A 125 -2.69 -11.43 -3.46
CA LYS A 125 -4.05 -11.10 -3.92
C LYS A 125 -4.32 -9.60 -3.79
N ALA A 126 -3.97 -9.02 -2.66
CA ALA A 126 -4.24 -7.61 -2.42
C ALA A 126 -3.32 -6.68 -3.26
N LYS A 127 -2.11 -7.12 -3.63
CA LYS A 127 -1.25 -6.41 -4.61
C LYS A 127 -1.91 -6.37 -5.99
N ALA A 128 -2.37 -7.52 -6.49
CA ALA A 128 -3.02 -7.61 -7.79
C ALA A 128 -4.29 -6.73 -7.86
N VAL A 129 -5.12 -6.72 -6.82
CA VAL A 129 -6.33 -5.87 -6.74
C VAL A 129 -5.95 -4.38 -6.82
N ARG A 130 -4.95 -3.96 -6.05
CA ARG A 130 -4.50 -2.57 -6.03
C ARG A 130 -3.92 -2.12 -7.36
N GLU A 131 -3.08 -2.95 -7.99
CA GLU A 131 -2.50 -2.64 -9.31
C GLU A 131 -3.58 -2.59 -10.39
N GLY A 132 -4.54 -3.51 -10.35
CA GLY A 132 -5.73 -3.46 -11.22
C GLY A 132 -6.52 -2.16 -11.06
N LYS A 133 -6.80 -1.73 -9.82
CA LYS A 133 -7.49 -0.47 -9.52
C LYS A 133 -6.69 0.74 -10.04
N TYR A 134 -5.38 0.77 -9.80
CA TYR A 134 -4.52 1.85 -10.25
C TYR A 134 -4.50 1.97 -11.78
N ARG A 135 -4.31 0.84 -12.48
CA ARG A 135 -4.37 0.79 -13.95
C ARG A 135 -5.71 1.28 -14.48
N GLY A 136 -6.83 0.85 -13.90
CA GLY A 136 -8.16 1.32 -14.27
C GLY A 136 -8.29 2.84 -14.19
N ARG A 137 -7.83 3.44 -13.09
CA ARG A 137 -7.84 4.90 -12.93
C ARG A 137 -6.92 5.63 -13.88
N LEU A 138 -5.74 5.07 -14.21
CA LEU A 138 -4.87 5.63 -15.24
C LEU A 138 -5.55 5.63 -16.62
N MET A 139 -6.28 4.56 -16.95
CA MET A 139 -7.05 4.49 -18.20
C MET A 139 -8.11 5.60 -18.27
N GLU A 140 -8.84 5.82 -17.18
CA GLU A 140 -9.84 6.89 -17.09
C GLU A 140 -9.20 8.27 -17.20
N CYS A 141 -8.19 8.55 -16.36
CA CYS A 141 -7.49 9.83 -16.24
C CYS A 141 -6.83 10.28 -17.55
N PHE A 142 -6.26 9.35 -18.33
CA PHE A 142 -5.55 9.69 -19.57
C PHE A 142 -6.34 9.36 -20.85
N SER A 143 -7.62 8.98 -20.73
CA SER A 143 -8.47 8.63 -21.88
C SER A 143 -8.65 9.80 -22.85
N THR A 144 -8.84 11.01 -22.34
CA THR A 144 -9.08 12.24 -23.11
C THR A 144 -7.85 12.69 -23.90
N HIS A 145 -6.64 12.40 -23.40
CA HIS A 145 -5.38 12.80 -24.03
C HIS A 145 -4.93 11.83 -25.14
N PHE A 146 -5.16 10.53 -24.97
CA PHE A 146 -4.63 9.52 -25.90
C PHE A 146 -5.69 8.79 -26.73
N GLY A 147 -6.97 8.88 -26.37
CA GLY A 147 -8.08 8.22 -27.08
C GLY A 147 -7.85 6.72 -27.23
N THR A 148 -7.87 6.21 -28.46
CA THR A 148 -7.65 4.77 -28.73
C THR A 148 -6.22 4.30 -28.38
N ARG A 149 -5.27 5.23 -28.24
CA ARG A 149 -3.88 4.92 -27.87
C ARG A 149 -3.69 4.72 -26.37
N THR A 150 -4.66 5.07 -25.52
CA THR A 150 -4.57 4.98 -24.06
C THR A 150 -4.13 3.59 -23.60
N GLN A 151 -4.65 2.52 -24.22
CA GLN A 151 -4.29 1.13 -23.89
C GLN A 151 -2.80 0.79 -24.10
N PHE A 152 -2.09 1.53 -24.95
CA PHE A 152 -0.66 1.31 -25.23
C PHE A 152 0.24 2.23 -24.42
N VAL A 153 -0.27 3.38 -23.98
CA VAL A 153 0.47 4.38 -23.20
C VAL A 153 0.39 4.09 -21.70
N VAL A 154 -0.80 3.75 -21.20
CA VAL A 154 -1.03 3.52 -19.76
C VAL A 154 -0.12 2.46 -19.16
N PRO A 155 0.17 1.31 -19.80
CA PRO A 155 1.14 0.35 -19.25
C PRO A 155 2.55 0.94 -19.05
N LYS A 156 2.96 1.88 -19.90
CA LYS A 156 4.25 2.57 -19.76
C LYS A 156 4.22 3.55 -18.58
N ILE A 157 3.14 4.32 -18.46
CA ILE A 157 2.93 5.24 -17.32
C ILE A 157 2.89 4.45 -16.01
N GLU A 158 2.13 3.37 -15.96
CA GLU A 158 2.00 2.49 -14.80
C GLU A 158 3.37 1.94 -14.37
N LEU A 159 4.15 1.41 -15.32
CA LEU A 159 5.49 0.90 -15.04
C LEU A 159 6.40 1.97 -14.44
N LEU A 160 6.47 3.16 -15.07
CA LEU A 160 7.34 4.25 -14.62
C LEU A 160 6.91 4.84 -13.27
N THR A 161 5.64 4.74 -12.93
CA THR A 161 5.07 5.22 -11.66
C THR A 161 4.82 4.10 -10.65
N SER A 162 5.35 2.90 -10.89
CA SER A 162 5.21 1.73 -10.03
C SER A 162 6.07 1.82 -8.77
N TRP A 163 5.73 0.98 -7.77
CA TRP A 163 6.50 0.88 -6.55
C TRP A 163 7.89 0.31 -6.85
N GLU A 164 7.97 -0.66 -7.75
CA GLU A 164 9.19 -1.34 -8.17
C GLU A 164 10.18 -0.35 -8.79
N THR A 165 9.70 0.54 -9.67
CA THR A 165 10.52 1.62 -10.23
C THR A 165 10.98 2.58 -9.13
N TRP A 166 10.07 3.06 -8.29
CA TRP A 166 10.42 3.98 -7.20
C TRP A 166 11.46 3.38 -6.25
N ARG A 167 11.24 2.16 -5.80
CA ARG A 167 12.15 1.41 -4.92
C ARG A 167 13.52 1.23 -5.57
N HIS A 168 13.58 0.90 -6.85
CA HIS A 168 14.86 0.77 -7.54
C HIS A 168 15.63 2.11 -7.58
N LEU A 169 14.96 3.21 -7.90
CA LEU A 169 15.59 4.54 -7.93
C LEU A 169 16.10 4.95 -6.54
N ARG A 170 15.29 4.73 -5.50
CA ARG A 170 15.61 5.15 -4.12
C ARG A 170 16.65 4.24 -3.45
N SER A 171 16.52 2.92 -3.60
CA SER A 171 17.30 1.94 -2.83
C SER A 171 18.47 1.33 -3.59
N VAL A 172 18.44 1.29 -4.92
CA VAL A 172 19.53 0.71 -5.75
C VAL A 172 20.38 1.81 -6.38
N GLN A 173 19.73 2.80 -6.98
CA GLN A 173 20.44 3.93 -7.61
C GLN A 173 20.76 5.06 -6.62
N CYS A 174 20.24 4.98 -5.39
CA CYS A 174 20.47 5.94 -4.31
C CYS A 174 20.13 7.39 -4.69
N LEU A 175 19.20 7.58 -5.62
CA LEU A 175 18.75 8.92 -6.03
C LEU A 175 17.88 9.53 -4.93
N THR A 176 17.94 10.85 -4.74
CA THR A 176 17.02 11.57 -3.86
C THR A 176 15.57 11.48 -4.37
N LYS A 177 14.58 11.85 -3.53
CA LYS A 177 13.18 11.98 -3.98
C LYS A 177 13.10 12.87 -5.23
N ASP A 178 13.69 14.06 -5.16
CA ASP A 178 13.63 15.04 -6.24
C ASP A 178 14.31 14.54 -7.53
N GLN A 179 15.49 13.91 -7.41
CA GLN A 179 16.18 13.31 -8.55
C GLN A 179 15.35 12.18 -9.17
N SER A 180 14.74 11.33 -8.35
CA SER A 180 13.89 10.23 -8.80
C SER A 180 12.65 10.76 -9.52
N SER A 181 11.95 11.73 -8.93
CA SER A 181 10.78 12.36 -9.54
C SER A 181 11.12 13.05 -10.85
N ALA A 182 12.21 13.82 -10.90
CA ALA A 182 12.64 14.49 -12.13
C ALA A 182 12.96 13.49 -13.26
N LEU A 183 13.62 12.38 -12.94
CA LEU A 183 13.92 11.31 -13.89
C LEU A 183 12.64 10.66 -14.41
N VAL A 184 11.71 10.29 -13.52
CA VAL A 184 10.43 9.69 -13.90
C VAL A 184 9.61 10.65 -14.77
N CYS A 185 9.54 11.93 -14.42
CA CYS A 185 8.87 12.95 -15.25
C CYS A 185 9.47 13.04 -16.66
N THR A 186 10.80 13.02 -16.75
CA THR A 186 11.50 13.05 -18.05
C THR A 186 11.13 11.83 -18.90
N LEU A 187 11.22 10.63 -18.31
CA LEU A 187 10.87 9.39 -19.00
C LEU A 187 9.39 9.34 -19.41
N LEU A 188 8.48 9.85 -18.56
CA LEU A 188 7.06 9.94 -18.88
C LEU A 188 6.80 10.83 -20.09
N ARG A 189 7.47 11.98 -20.18
CA ARG A 189 7.39 12.86 -21.36
C ARG A 189 7.88 12.15 -22.62
N ASP A 190 9.00 11.45 -22.55
CA ASP A 190 9.56 10.73 -23.69
C ASP A 190 8.61 9.64 -24.20
N VAL A 191 8.05 8.82 -23.30
CA VAL A 191 7.19 7.70 -23.69
C VAL A 191 5.79 8.13 -24.14
N THR A 192 5.34 9.32 -23.75
CA THR A 192 4.05 9.90 -24.16
C THR A 192 4.17 10.72 -25.44
N ALA A 193 5.33 11.32 -25.72
CA ALA A 193 5.62 12.01 -26.98
C ALA A 193 5.87 11.03 -28.14
N ALA A 194 6.40 9.84 -27.85
CA ALA A 194 6.71 8.80 -28.84
C ALA A 194 5.48 8.03 -29.37
N VAL A 195 4.26 8.44 -29.03
CA VAL A 195 3.01 7.71 -29.32
C VAL A 195 2.04 8.59 -30.07
#